data_AF-A0A523Z2W9-F1
#
_entry.id   AF-A0A523Z2W9-F1
#
_cell.length_a   1.000
_cell.length_b   1.000
_cell.length_c   1.000
_cell.angle_alpha   90.00
_cell.angle_beta   90.00
_cell.angle_gamma   90.00
#
_symmetry.space_group_name_H-M   'P 1'
#
loop_
_entity.id
_entity.type
_entity.pdbx_description
1 polymer ?
#
loop_
_entity_poly.entity_id
_entity_poly.type
_entity_poly.pdbx_seq_one_letter_code
_entity_poly.pdbx_strand_id
1 'polypeptide(L)'
;MYKKITIGILISLIIINIIWLATSKYPGSFIGVLFYGVMTFLFWRKSHFQAGIIGGIIGLVVHIYELIFNNITKLGLLDSGFFFINLILPLPLIYFSYKTYKESKYRSDKPNS
;
A
#
# COMPACT_ATOMS: atom_id res chain seq x y z
N MET A 1 -1.17 -17.80 4.35
CA MET A 1 -0.40 -16.89 5.24
C MET A 1 -0.21 -15.52 4.61
N TYR A 2 0.34 -15.44 3.39
CA TYR A 2 0.64 -14.19 2.69
C TYR A 2 -0.55 -13.24 2.52
N LYS A 3 -1.75 -13.78 2.21
CA LYS A 3 -2.99 -12.97 2.14
C LYS A 3 -3.24 -12.15 3.41
N LYS A 4 -3.06 -12.74 4.60
CA LYS A 4 -3.25 -12.05 5.88
C LYS A 4 -2.21 -10.96 6.09
N ILE A 5 -0.96 -11.23 5.71
CA ILE A 5 0.14 -10.26 5.77
C ILE A 5 -0.14 -9.07 4.84
N THR A 6 -0.55 -9.33 3.60
CA THR A 6 -0.91 -8.29 2.63
C THR A 6 -2.05 -7.40 3.14
N ILE A 7 -3.12 -8.01 3.67
CA ILE A 7 -4.23 -7.26 4.28
C ILE A 7 -3.74 -6.44 5.48
N GLY A 8 -2.88 -7.02 6.32
CA GLY A 8 -2.26 -6.32 7.44
C GLY A 8 -1.50 -5.07 6.99
N ILE A 9 -0.65 -5.19 5.97
CA ILE A 9 0.10 -4.05 5.40
C ILE A 9 -0.84 -2.98 4.85
N LEU A 10 -1.89 -3.38 4.12
CA LEU A 10 -2.88 -2.45 3.58
C LEU A 10 -3.63 -1.70 4.68
N ILE A 11 -4.05 -2.40 5.74
CA ILE A 11 -4.70 -1.78 6.91
C ILE A 11 -3.73 -0.83 7.61
N SER A 12 -2.47 -1.22 7.81
CA SER A 12 -1.45 -0.34 8.39
C SER A 12 -1.28 0.93 7.56
N LEU A 13 -1.17 0.82 6.24
CA LEU A 13 -1.09 1.97 5.33
C LEU A 13 -2.30 2.88 5.46
N ILE A 14 -3.52 2.33 5.54
CA ILE A 14 -4.74 3.13 5.77
C ILE A 14 -4.65 3.87 7.10
N ILE A 15 -4.32 3.18 8.19
CA ILE A 15 -4.23 3.77 9.53
C ILE A 15 -3.18 4.88 9.57
N ILE A 16 -2.00 4.64 9.01
CA ILE A 16 -0.92 5.63 8.93
C ILE A 16 -1.38 6.87 8.16
N ASN A 17 -2.07 6.71 7.03
CA ASN A 17 -2.60 7.84 6.27
C ASN A 17 -3.74 8.56 6.99
N ILE A 18 -4.59 7.86 7.75
CA ILE A 18 -5.62 8.49 8.59
C ILE A 18 -4.98 9.33 9.69
N ILE A 19 -3.99 8.78 10.40
CA ILE A 19 -3.27 9.51 11.45
C ILE A 19 -2.58 10.73 10.83
N TRP A 20 -1.89 10.55 9.70
CA TRP A 20 -1.19 11.63 9.03
C TRP A 20 -2.14 12.73 8.53
N LEU A 21 -3.32 12.36 8.03
CA LEU A 21 -4.37 13.30 7.66
C LEU A 21 -4.94 14.05 8.87
N ALA A 22 -5.04 13.38 10.03
CA ALA A 22 -5.54 14.00 11.25
C ALA A 22 -4.51 14.96 11.87
N THR A 23 -3.21 14.68 11.74
CA THR A 23 -2.13 15.47 12.33
C THR A 23 -1.54 16.53 11.39
N SER A 24 -1.75 16.40 10.08
CA SER A 24 -1.19 17.31 9.07
C SER A 24 -2.28 17.82 8.11
N LYS A 25 -2.04 18.99 7.50
CA LYS A 25 -2.87 19.47 6.38
C LYS A 25 -2.37 18.94 5.02
N TYR A 26 -1.57 17.87 5.00
CA TYR A 26 -1.00 17.34 3.77
C TYR A 26 -2.08 16.63 2.94
N PRO A 27 -2.45 17.15 1.75
CA PRO A 27 -3.55 16.59 0.97
C PRO A 27 -3.25 15.18 0.43
N GLY A 28 -1.97 14.81 0.29
CA GLY A 28 -1.56 13.48 -0.16
C GLY A 28 -2.03 12.36 0.78
N SER A 29 -2.15 12.62 2.08
CA SER A 29 -2.62 11.64 3.06
C SER A 29 -4.08 11.24 2.82
N PHE A 30 -4.94 12.19 2.42
CA PHE A 30 -6.34 11.90 2.07
C PHE A 30 -6.42 10.98 0.84
N ILE A 31 -5.63 11.29 -0.20
CA ILE A 31 -5.54 10.46 -1.40
C ILE A 31 -5.06 9.05 -1.02
N GLY A 32 -4.05 8.94 -0.14
CA GLY A 32 -3.55 7.68 0.39
C GLY A 32 -4.62 6.83 1.08
N VAL A 33 -5.46 7.43 1.94
CA VAL A 33 -6.57 6.73 2.61
C VAL A 33 -7.54 6.13 1.58
N LEU A 34 -7.99 6.93 0.61
CA LEU A 34 -8.92 6.47 -0.41
C LEU A 34 -8.29 5.37 -1.27
N PHE A 35 -7.07 5.60 -1.72
CA PHE A 35 -6.34 4.68 -2.57
C PHE A 35 -6.14 3.30 -1.92
N TYR A 36 -5.56 3.26 -0.70
CA TYR A 36 -5.36 2.01 0.01
C TYR A 36 -6.66 1.38 0.49
N GLY A 37 -7.70 2.18 0.78
CA GLY A 37 -9.05 1.70 1.04
C GLY A 37 -9.64 0.92 -0.12
N VAL A 38 -9.58 1.47 -1.33
CA VAL A 38 -10.04 0.80 -2.57
C VAL A 38 -9.23 -0.46 -2.82
N MET A 39 -7.90 -0.41 -2.68
CA MET A 39 -7.04 -1.59 -2.86
C MET A 39 -7.36 -2.69 -1.86
N THR A 40 -7.63 -2.34 -0.60
CA THR A 40 -8.07 -3.29 0.43
C THR A 40 -9.38 -3.94 0.06
N PHE A 41 -10.36 -3.16 -0.40
CA PHE A 41 -11.65 -3.66 -0.83
C PHE A 41 -11.51 -4.65 -2.01
N LEU A 42 -10.76 -4.28 -3.05
CA LEU A 42 -10.51 -5.13 -4.22
C LEU A 42 -9.76 -6.41 -3.84
N PHE A 43 -8.73 -6.30 -3.01
CA PHE A 43 -7.93 -7.43 -2.57
C PHE A 43 -8.73 -8.40 -1.70
N TRP A 44 -9.51 -7.89 -0.75
CA TRP A 44 -10.30 -8.72 0.17
C TRP A 44 -11.53 -9.32 -0.52
N ARG A 45 -12.40 -8.48 -1.09
CA ARG A 45 -13.73 -8.91 -1.56
C ARG A 45 -13.71 -9.54 -2.94
N LYS A 46 -12.82 -9.09 -3.83
CA LYS A 46 -12.74 -9.61 -5.21
C LYS A 46 -11.59 -10.60 -5.39
N SER A 47 -10.73 -10.80 -4.39
CA SER A 47 -9.51 -11.61 -4.50
C SER A 47 -8.63 -11.19 -5.68
N HIS A 48 -8.68 -9.92 -6.06
CA HIS A 48 -7.82 -9.35 -7.10
C HIS A 48 -6.43 -9.10 -6.51
N PHE A 49 -5.63 -10.15 -6.38
CA PHE A 49 -4.31 -10.06 -5.76
C PHE A 49 -3.35 -9.15 -6.54
N GLN A 50 -3.58 -8.97 -7.85
CA GLN A 50 -2.83 -8.00 -8.66
C GLN A 50 -3.06 -6.55 -8.20
N ALA A 51 -4.19 -6.23 -7.55
CA ALA A 51 -4.46 -4.90 -7.04
C ALA A 51 -3.42 -4.46 -6.00
N GLY A 52 -2.92 -5.38 -5.16
CA GLY A 52 -1.85 -5.06 -4.20
C GLY A 52 -0.50 -4.79 -4.87
N ILE A 53 -0.22 -5.44 -6.00
CA ILE A 53 1.00 -5.22 -6.80
C ILE A 53 0.93 -3.85 -7.49
N ILE A 54 -0.15 -3.62 -8.24
CA ILE A 54 -0.37 -2.35 -8.96
C ILE A 54 -0.45 -1.20 -7.96
N GLY A 55 -1.19 -1.40 -6.87
CA GLY A 55 -1.34 -0.44 -5.78
C GLY A 55 0.00 -0.06 -5.16
N GLY A 56 0.83 -1.05 -4.82
CA GLY A 56 2.15 -0.79 -4.26
C GLY A 56 3.10 -0.09 -5.25
N ILE A 57 3.09 -0.46 -6.54
CA ILE A 57 3.93 0.20 -7.54
C ILE A 57 3.52 1.67 -7.70
N ILE A 58 2.22 1.94 -7.86
CA ILE A 58 1.71 3.31 -8.02
C ILE A 58 2.04 4.13 -6.77
N GLY A 59 1.78 3.61 -5.56
CA GLY A 59 2.08 4.32 -4.31
C GLY A 59 3.56 4.66 -4.18
N LEU A 60 4.45 3.72 -4.53
CA LEU A 60 5.88 3.94 -4.51
C LEU A 60 6.32 5.00 -5.53
N VAL A 61 5.81 4.95 -6.76
CA VAL A 61 6.12 5.94 -7.81
C VAL A 61 5.65 7.33 -7.39
N VAL A 62 4.45 7.45 -6.83
CA VAL A 62 3.90 8.73 -6.35
C VAL A 62 4.78 9.32 -5.25
N HIS A 63 5.14 8.53 -4.24
CA HIS A 63 5.99 9.04 -3.17
C HIS A 63 7.44 9.30 -3.63
N ILE A 64 7.99 8.54 -4.57
CA ILE A 64 9.29 8.89 -5.19
C ILE A 64 9.19 10.23 -5.94
N TYR A 65 8.10 10.45 -6.68
CA TYR A 65 7.89 11.70 -7.38
C TYR A 65 7.79 12.87 -6.38
N GLU A 66 7.02 12.73 -5.30
CA GLU A 66 6.96 13.73 -4.23
C GLU A 66 8.33 13.95 -3.59
N LEU A 67 9.12 12.89 -3.43
CA LEU A 67 10.47 12.95 -2.86
C LEU A 67 11.41 13.81 -3.71
N ILE A 68 11.36 13.65 -5.03
CA ILE A 68 12.25 14.34 -5.98
C ILE A 68 11.77 15.76 -6.27
N PHE A 69 10.47 15.96 -6.46
CA PHE A 69 9.93 17.19 -7.04
C PHE A 69 9.25 18.14 -6.04
N ASN A 70 8.72 17.63 -4.92
CA ASN A 70 7.89 18.45 -4.01
C ASN A 70 8.64 19.00 -2.78
N ASN A 71 9.97 18.97 -2.81
CA ASN A 71 10.84 19.61 -1.80
C ASN A 71 10.40 19.29 -0.35
N ILE A 72 10.13 18.02 -0.11
CA ILE A 72 9.82 17.38 1.19
C ILE A 72 10.82 17.70 2.32
N THR A 73 11.94 18.35 2.02
CA THR A 73 12.86 18.94 3.02
C THR A 73 12.19 19.95 3.95
N LYS A 74 11.00 20.46 3.59
CA LYS A 74 10.17 21.34 4.42
C LYS A 74 9.16 20.61 5.31
N LEU A 75 9.05 19.28 5.23
CA LEU A 75 8.16 18.51 6.11
C LEU A 75 8.71 18.52 7.53
N GLY A 76 7.80 18.62 8.51
CA GLY A 76 8.18 18.41 9.91
C GLY A 76 8.71 16.98 10.14
N LEU A 77 9.35 16.75 11.29
CA LEU A 77 9.91 15.42 11.63
C LEU A 77 8.85 14.31 11.58
N LEU A 78 7.66 14.61 12.09
CA LEU A 78 6.54 13.67 12.17
C LEU A 78 5.96 13.36 10.77
N ASP A 79 5.81 14.38 9.94
CA ASP A 79 5.36 14.23 8.55
C ASP A 79 6.38 13.45 7.70
N SER A 80 7.67 13.70 7.92
CA SER A 80 8.75 12.96 7.26
C SER A 80 8.68 11.48 7.62
N GLY A 81 8.42 11.15 8.89
CA GLY A 81 8.22 9.77 9.33
C GLY A 81 7.09 9.07 8.58
N PHE A 82 5.91 9.70 8.50
CA PHE A 82 4.78 9.14 7.75
C PHE A 82 5.04 9.04 6.25
N PHE A 83 5.74 10.01 5.68
CA PHE A 83 6.15 9.97 4.29
C PHE A 83 7.05 8.76 4.00
N PHE A 84 8.09 8.52 4.79
CA PHE A 84 9.00 7.39 4.59
C PHE A 84 8.33 6.04 4.81
N ILE A 85 7.41 5.95 5.78
CA ILE A 85 6.62 4.72 5.96
C ILE A 85 5.78 4.44 4.71
N ASN A 86 5.12 5.46 4.15
CA ASN A 86 4.35 5.35 2.92
C ASN A 86 5.22 5.08 1.68
N LEU A 87 6.50 5.44 1.70
CA LEU A 87 7.47 5.09 0.65
C LEU A 87 7.95 3.64 0.75
N ILE A 88 8.18 3.13 1.97
CA ILE A 88 8.81 1.82 2.21
C ILE A 88 7.79 0.68 2.23
N LEU A 89 6.65 0.84 2.92
CA LEU A 89 5.63 -0.22 3.05
C LEU A 89 5.03 -0.75 1.73
N PRO A 90 4.99 0.02 0.63
CA PRO A 90 4.64 -0.53 -0.67
C PRO A 90 5.56 -1.67 -1.16
N LEU A 91 6.84 -1.71 -0.78
CA LEU A 91 7.76 -2.79 -1.17
C LEU A 91 7.34 -4.17 -0.64
N PRO A 92 7.15 -4.37 0.68
CA PRO A 92 6.63 -5.64 1.19
C PRO A 92 5.20 -5.89 0.69
N LEU A 93 4.38 -4.85 0.47
CA LEU A 93 3.05 -5.01 -0.11
C LEU A 93 3.12 -5.70 -1.49
N ILE A 94 3.98 -5.21 -2.39
CA ILE A 94 4.19 -5.79 -3.72
C ILE A 94 4.63 -7.26 -3.59
N TYR A 95 5.64 -7.51 -2.75
CA TYR A 95 6.20 -8.86 -2.57
C TYR A 95 5.15 -9.87 -2.09
N PHE A 96 4.41 -9.54 -1.02
CA PHE A 96 3.43 -10.46 -0.44
C PHE A 96 2.18 -10.58 -1.33
N SER A 97 1.80 -9.53 -2.05
CA SER A 97 0.73 -9.59 -3.06
C SER A 97 1.10 -10.53 -4.21
N TYR A 98 2.34 -10.46 -4.69
CA TYR A 98 2.86 -11.38 -5.71
C TYR A 98 2.90 -12.83 -5.23
N LYS A 99 3.38 -13.08 -4.01
CA LYS A 99 3.35 -14.42 -3.40
C LYS A 99 1.92 -14.96 -3.30
N THR A 100 0.97 -14.13 -2.86
CA THR A 100 -0.45 -14.50 -2.76
C THR A 100 -1.05 -14.83 -4.13
N TYR A 101 -0.76 -13.99 -5.13
CA TYR A 101 -1.18 -14.23 -6.51
C TYR A 101 -0.65 -15.58 -7.03
N LYS A 102 0.65 -15.85 -6.89
CA LYS A 102 1.27 -17.10 -7.36
C LYS A 102 0.68 -18.33 -6.65
N GLU A 103 0.46 -18.25 -5.33
CA GLU A 103 -0.17 -19.33 -4.57
C GLU A 103 -1.61 -19.59 -5.04
N SER A 104 -2.39 -18.54 -5.31
CA SER A 104 -3.76 -18.68 -5.81
C SER A 104 -3.81 -19.32 -7.20
N LYS A 105 -2.91 -18.91 -8.10
CA LYS A 105 -2.81 -19.46 -9.46
C LYS A 105 -2.41 -20.93 -9.44
N TYR A 106 -1.39 -21.28 -8.65
CA TYR A 106 -0.96 -22.67 -8.51
C TYR A 106 -2.07 -23.60 -8.00
N ARG A 107 -2.89 -23.15 -7.05
CA ARG A 107 -4.05 -23.92 -6.57
C ARG A 107 -5.13 -24.09 -7.64
N SER A 108 -5.35 -23.08 -8.48
CA SER A 108 -6.26 -23.18 -9.64
C SER A 108 -5.78 -24.20 -10.67
N ASP A 109 -4.46 -24.30 -10.86
CA ASP A 109 -3.84 -25.17 -11.87
C ASP A 109 -3.68 -26.63 -11.40
N LYS A 110 -3.85 -26.91 -10.09
CA LYS A 110 -3.90 -28.26 -9.51
C LYS A 110 -5.20 -28.53 -8.74
N PRO A 111 -6.35 -28.61 -9.43
CA PRO A 111 -7.63 -28.85 -8.77
C PRO A 111 -7.80 -30.35 -8.46
N ASN A 112 -7.11 -30.89 -7.44
CA ASN A 112 -7.22 -32.26 -6.86
C ASN A 112 -6.02 -33.19 -7.11
N SER A 113 -4.97 -33.04 -6.31
CA SER A 113 -4.07 -34.16 -5.96
C SER A 113 -4.36 -34.64 -4.55
#